data_AF-A0A961LZC9-F1
#
_entry.id   AF-A0A961LZC9-F1
#
_cell.length_a   1.000
_cell.length_b   1.000
_cell.length_c   1.000
_cell.angle_alpha   90.00
_cell.angle_beta   90.00
_cell.angle_gamma   90.00
#
_symmetry.space_group_name_H-M   'P 1'
#
loop_
_entity.id
_entity.type
_entity.pdbx_description
1 polymer ?
#
loop_
_entity_poly.entity_id
_entity_poly.type
_entity_poly.pdbx_seq_one_letter_code
_entity_poly.pdbx_strand_id
1 'polypeptide(L)'
;MTTTDLHEALDRLYACLPDRLGPLSLVCTCDQCLPPDALHSLQSTPLRSLPPEAVSHWFAAAPSYHDDGRPIGPFTTGTAADHWPEALAMLVKVLEALGNEIATDGHGLSTLGRDWWFVEPERWTRRLLACDLRTRLPAAARGALDRALMVLADEALATGSVRLLDTLEYLGAFGRGLPALVDWLESQPLRSQLKVWAQVLGGRACAPDARAGRAWEDFRTATHILPIPLADRLNRAAMNPRLGALLFRAALVLRDPSGRDLAECAYMLWENSVAAMRLPADPRR
;
A
#
# COMPACT_ATOMS: atom_id res chain seq x y z
N MET A 1 -17.37 7.97 9.38
CA MET A 1 -17.42 7.84 7.91
C MET A 1 -17.70 6.39 7.61
N THR A 2 -18.61 6.10 6.68
CA THR A 2 -19.11 4.75 6.39
C THR A 2 -18.61 4.28 5.03
N THR A 3 -18.77 2.99 4.72
CA THR A 3 -18.51 2.40 3.39
C THR A 3 -19.19 3.16 2.25
N THR A 4 -20.30 3.85 2.52
CA THR A 4 -20.97 4.78 1.59
C THR A 4 -20.06 5.92 1.12
N ASP A 5 -19.24 6.48 2.01
CA ASP A 5 -18.32 7.59 1.70
C ASP A 5 -17.21 7.16 0.74
N LEU A 6 -16.74 5.90 0.85
CA LEU A 6 -15.76 5.33 -0.08
C LEU A 6 -16.35 5.19 -1.49
N HIS A 7 -17.56 4.62 -1.61
CA HIS A 7 -18.23 4.44 -2.90
C HIS A 7 -18.46 5.79 -3.61
N GLU A 8 -18.94 6.80 -2.89
CA GLU A 8 -19.13 8.14 -3.45
C GLU A 8 -17.82 8.79 -3.92
N ALA A 9 -16.73 8.55 -3.18
CA ALA A 9 -15.41 9.03 -3.58
C ALA A 9 -14.91 8.31 -4.85
N LEU A 10 -15.04 6.99 -4.91
CA LEU A 10 -14.66 6.19 -6.08
C LEU A 10 -15.49 6.58 -7.32
N ASP A 11 -16.80 6.82 -7.17
CA ASP A 11 -17.66 7.26 -8.26
C ASP A 11 -17.20 8.56 -8.91
N ARG A 12 -16.73 9.51 -8.09
CA ARG A 12 -16.17 10.77 -8.57
C ARG A 12 -14.83 10.59 -9.27
N LEU A 13 -14.02 9.59 -8.86
CA LEU A 13 -12.78 9.25 -9.55
C LEU A 13 -13.07 8.59 -10.91
N TYR A 14 -14.03 7.68 -10.97
CA TYR A 14 -14.48 7.08 -12.22
C TYR A 14 -15.01 8.08 -13.24
N ALA A 15 -15.65 9.16 -12.78
CA ALA A 15 -16.11 10.22 -13.67
C ALA A 15 -14.96 10.95 -14.41
N CYS A 16 -13.71 10.77 -13.97
CA CYS A 16 -12.52 11.34 -14.62
C CYS A 16 -11.81 10.35 -15.55
N LEU A 17 -12.30 9.12 -15.65
CA LEU A 17 -11.70 8.04 -16.42
C LEU A 17 -12.52 7.74 -17.69
N PRO A 18 -11.88 7.24 -18.75
CA PRO A 18 -12.64 6.69 -19.87
C PRO A 18 -13.41 5.44 -19.41
N ASP A 19 -14.53 5.14 -20.09
CA ASP A 19 -15.32 3.92 -19.81
C ASP A 19 -14.47 2.65 -19.94
N ARG A 20 -13.51 2.64 -20.88
CA ARG A 20 -12.57 1.55 -21.15
C ARG A 20 -11.17 2.11 -21.32
N LEU A 21 -10.15 1.34 -20.94
CA LEU A 21 -8.76 1.79 -21.00
C LEU A 21 -8.20 1.80 -22.43
N GLY A 22 -8.68 0.90 -23.30
CA GLY A 22 -8.04 0.69 -24.60
C GLY A 22 -6.61 0.15 -24.44
N PRO A 23 -5.70 0.38 -25.40
CA PRO A 23 -4.33 -0.12 -25.33
C PRO A 23 -3.58 0.33 -24.07
N LEU A 24 -2.98 -0.63 -23.35
CA LEU A 24 -2.21 -0.37 -22.13
C LEU A 24 -0.79 0.08 -22.49
N SER A 25 -0.32 1.12 -21.80
CA SER A 25 0.98 1.76 -22.03
C SER A 25 1.89 1.72 -20.81
N LEU A 26 1.35 1.52 -19.60
CA LEU A 26 2.11 1.51 -18.34
C LEU A 26 2.56 0.11 -17.90
N VAL A 27 2.05 -0.94 -18.55
CA VAL A 27 2.39 -2.33 -18.23
C VAL A 27 2.90 -3.06 -19.47
N CYS A 28 3.78 -4.04 -19.26
CA CYS A 28 4.23 -4.90 -20.35
C CYS A 28 3.08 -5.82 -20.79
N THR A 29 2.76 -5.79 -22.08
CA THR A 29 1.63 -6.54 -22.66
C THR A 29 2.06 -7.81 -23.39
N CYS A 30 3.29 -8.30 -23.18
CA CYS A 30 3.69 -9.58 -23.77
C CYS A 30 3.02 -10.76 -23.06
N ASP A 31 2.93 -11.88 -23.74
CA ASP A 31 2.35 -13.14 -23.26
C ASP A 31 3.00 -13.71 -21.99
N GLN A 32 4.27 -13.37 -21.73
CA GLN A 32 4.98 -13.73 -20.48
C GLN A 32 4.59 -12.85 -19.28
N CYS A 33 4.16 -11.61 -19.52
CA CYS A 33 3.82 -10.65 -18.46
C CYS A 33 2.31 -10.59 -18.23
N LEU A 34 1.53 -10.76 -19.29
CA LEU A 34 0.09 -10.67 -19.24
C LEU A 34 -0.51 -11.68 -20.22
N PRO A 35 -1.29 -12.66 -19.75
CA PRO A 35 -2.00 -13.59 -20.63
C PRO A 35 -2.87 -12.82 -21.64
N PRO A 36 -2.96 -13.27 -22.92
CA PRO A 36 -3.76 -12.58 -23.93
C PRO A 36 -5.22 -12.32 -23.52
N ASP A 37 -5.83 -13.25 -22.80
CA ASP A 37 -7.20 -13.10 -22.29
C ASP A 37 -7.31 -12.02 -21.21
N ALA A 38 -6.31 -11.91 -20.33
CA ALA A 38 -6.24 -10.87 -19.31
C ALA A 38 -6.00 -9.50 -19.98
N LEU A 39 -5.09 -9.41 -20.95
CA LEU A 39 -4.88 -8.20 -21.75
C LEU A 39 -6.17 -7.77 -22.44
N HIS A 40 -6.84 -8.70 -23.13
CA HIS A 40 -8.11 -8.41 -23.79
C HIS A 40 -9.17 -7.92 -22.80
N SER A 41 -9.30 -8.59 -21.64
CA SER A 41 -10.24 -8.18 -20.60
C SER A 41 -9.95 -6.76 -20.10
N LEU A 42 -8.70 -6.44 -19.76
CA LEU A 42 -8.31 -5.11 -19.26
C LEU A 42 -8.54 -3.99 -20.29
N GLN A 43 -8.30 -4.27 -21.57
CA GLN A 43 -8.45 -3.26 -22.63
C GLN A 43 -9.91 -3.04 -23.05
N SER A 44 -10.71 -4.11 -23.02
CA SER A 44 -12.04 -4.11 -23.63
C SER A 44 -13.19 -4.10 -22.63
N THR A 45 -13.01 -4.47 -21.37
CA THR A 45 -14.11 -4.48 -20.40
C THR A 45 -14.35 -3.06 -19.86
N PRO A 46 -15.61 -2.62 -19.66
CA PRO A 46 -15.89 -1.38 -18.94
C PRO A 46 -15.17 -1.36 -17.59
N LEU A 47 -14.48 -0.28 -17.29
CA LEU A 47 -13.59 -0.18 -16.14
C LEU A 47 -14.34 -0.43 -14.82
N ARG A 48 -15.58 0.06 -14.70
CA ARG A 48 -16.43 -0.20 -13.52
C ARG A 48 -16.81 -1.68 -13.36
N SER A 49 -16.83 -2.43 -14.47
CA SER A 49 -17.15 -3.87 -14.48
C SER A 49 -15.92 -4.75 -14.32
N LEU A 50 -14.71 -4.19 -14.41
CA LEU A 50 -13.50 -4.95 -14.09
C LEU A 50 -13.53 -5.31 -12.60
N PRO A 51 -13.38 -6.59 -12.24
CA PRO A 51 -13.34 -7.00 -10.85
C PRO A 51 -12.11 -6.36 -10.16
N PRO A 52 -12.16 -6.08 -8.85
CA PRO A 52 -10.96 -5.70 -8.08
C PRO A 52 -9.80 -6.68 -8.30
N GLU A 53 -10.12 -7.94 -8.61
CA GLU A 53 -9.20 -8.99 -8.98
C GLU A 53 -8.34 -8.73 -10.20
N ALA A 54 -8.83 -7.89 -11.10
CA ALA A 54 -8.05 -7.46 -12.26
C ALA A 54 -6.76 -6.74 -11.85
N VAL A 55 -6.70 -6.15 -10.64
CA VAL A 55 -5.51 -5.51 -10.05
C VAL A 55 -4.28 -6.41 -10.16
N SER A 56 -4.46 -7.70 -9.87
CA SER A 56 -3.39 -8.70 -9.94
C SER A 56 -2.77 -8.85 -11.33
N HIS A 57 -3.54 -8.64 -12.40
CA HIS A 57 -3.04 -8.75 -13.77
C HIS A 57 -2.10 -7.60 -14.16
N TRP A 58 -2.37 -6.37 -13.70
CA TRP A 58 -1.43 -5.27 -13.88
C TRP A 58 -0.11 -5.49 -13.10
N PHE A 59 -0.17 -6.26 -12.01
CA PHE A 59 0.99 -6.62 -11.18
C PHE A 59 1.71 -7.90 -11.62
N ALA A 60 1.03 -8.84 -12.28
CA ALA A 60 1.65 -9.99 -12.93
C ALA A 60 2.62 -9.56 -14.05
N ALA A 61 2.43 -8.36 -14.60
CA ALA A 61 3.34 -7.68 -15.51
C ALA A 61 4.46 -6.88 -14.81
N ALA A 62 4.69 -7.12 -13.50
CA ALA A 62 5.73 -6.47 -12.69
C ALA A 62 7.00 -7.29 -12.36
N PRO A 63 7.36 -8.42 -13.01
CA PRO A 63 8.72 -8.88 -12.88
C PRO A 63 9.65 -7.77 -13.39
N SER A 64 10.79 -7.57 -12.73
CA SER A 64 11.80 -6.60 -13.21
C SER A 64 12.45 -7.09 -14.51
N TYR A 65 12.43 -8.40 -14.72
CA TYR A 65 13.04 -9.09 -15.84
C TYR A 65 12.17 -10.27 -16.25
N HIS A 66 12.11 -10.54 -17.54
CA HIS A 66 11.59 -11.80 -18.06
C HIS A 66 12.46 -12.97 -17.58
N ASP A 67 11.98 -14.20 -17.73
CA ASP A 67 12.71 -15.43 -17.35
C ASP A 67 14.08 -15.57 -18.05
N ASP A 68 14.26 -14.92 -19.20
CA ASP A 68 15.49 -14.86 -19.99
C ASP A 68 16.40 -13.66 -19.62
N GLY A 69 16.08 -12.91 -18.56
CA GLY A 69 16.92 -11.86 -18.00
C GLY A 69 16.88 -10.52 -18.74
N ARG A 70 16.06 -10.37 -19.80
CA ARG A 70 15.79 -9.05 -20.40
C ARG A 70 14.87 -8.23 -19.49
N PRO A 71 15.07 -6.90 -19.37
CA PRO A 71 14.18 -6.05 -18.60
C PRO A 71 12.79 -6.03 -19.19
N ILE A 72 11.77 -6.00 -18.34
CA ILE A 72 10.36 -5.88 -18.76
C ILE A 72 10.05 -4.41 -19.06
N GLY A 73 9.41 -4.15 -20.21
CA GLY A 73 9.03 -2.81 -20.68
C GLY A 73 7.69 -2.82 -21.44
N PRO A 74 7.05 -1.64 -21.62
CA PRO A 74 7.75 -0.41 -21.96
C PRO A 74 7.85 0.59 -20.80
N PHE A 75 8.98 1.29 -20.68
CA PHE A 75 9.00 2.67 -20.20
C PHE A 75 10.14 3.44 -20.85
N THR A 76 9.81 4.28 -21.83
CA THR A 76 10.50 5.56 -21.96
C THR A 76 9.74 6.53 -21.06
N THR A 77 10.32 6.85 -19.90
CA THR A 77 9.74 7.78 -18.91
C THR A 77 9.45 9.18 -19.46
N GLY A 78 9.92 9.51 -20.66
CA GLY A 78 9.66 10.78 -21.34
C GLY A 78 8.19 11.09 -21.62
N THR A 79 7.30 10.08 -21.63
CA THR A 79 5.85 10.26 -21.89
C THR A 79 4.95 9.72 -20.78
N ALA A 80 5.49 9.30 -19.63
CA ALA A 80 4.73 8.66 -18.55
C ALA A 80 3.54 9.51 -18.05
N ALA A 81 3.71 10.84 -18.01
CA ALA A 81 2.66 11.77 -17.60
C ALA A 81 1.43 11.78 -18.53
N ASP A 82 1.57 11.38 -19.80
CA ASP A 82 0.45 11.35 -20.76
C ASP A 82 -0.49 10.17 -20.52
N HIS A 83 -0.03 9.18 -19.75
CA HIS A 83 -0.76 7.97 -19.41
C HIS A 83 -1.42 8.03 -18.02
N TRP A 84 -1.61 9.23 -17.47
CA TRP A 84 -2.28 9.44 -16.19
C TRP A 84 -3.69 8.79 -16.09
N PRO A 85 -4.51 8.63 -17.14
CA PRO A 85 -5.80 7.95 -17.03
C PRO A 85 -5.64 6.45 -16.70
N GLU A 86 -4.66 5.79 -17.32
CA GLU A 86 -4.35 4.38 -17.03
C GLU A 86 -3.84 4.22 -15.60
N ALA A 87 -2.95 5.13 -15.16
CA ALA A 87 -2.44 5.15 -13.79
C ALA A 87 -3.55 5.38 -12.75
N LEU A 88 -4.46 6.31 -13.02
CA LEU A 88 -5.60 6.55 -12.12
C LEU A 88 -6.54 5.35 -12.09
N ALA A 89 -6.81 4.68 -13.21
CA ALA A 89 -7.64 3.49 -13.25
C ALA A 89 -7.05 2.35 -12.42
N MET A 90 -5.74 2.10 -12.54
CA MET A 90 -5.02 1.15 -11.69
C MET A 90 -5.17 1.52 -10.21
N LEU A 91 -4.94 2.79 -9.85
CA LEU A 91 -5.07 3.25 -8.47
C LEU A 91 -6.49 3.07 -7.93
N VAL A 92 -7.53 3.45 -8.69
CA VAL A 92 -8.93 3.27 -8.28
C VAL A 92 -9.24 1.80 -8.00
N LYS A 93 -8.76 0.88 -8.84
CA LYS A 93 -8.94 -0.56 -8.61
C LYS A 93 -8.18 -1.09 -7.41
N VAL A 94 -7.00 -0.55 -7.12
CA VAL A 94 -6.28 -0.83 -5.86
C VAL A 94 -7.10 -0.37 -4.65
N LEU A 95 -7.70 0.82 -4.69
CA LEU A 95 -8.52 1.33 -3.59
C LEU A 95 -9.78 0.48 -3.36
N GLU A 96 -10.41 -0.02 -4.43
CA GLU A 96 -11.53 -0.98 -4.33
C GLU A 96 -11.12 -2.29 -3.67
N ALA A 97 -10.02 -2.89 -4.13
CA ALA A 97 -9.50 -4.13 -3.56
C ALA A 97 -9.16 -3.95 -2.08
N LEU A 98 -8.51 -2.84 -1.73
CA LEU A 98 -8.13 -2.50 -0.36
C LEU A 98 -9.36 -2.29 0.54
N GLY A 99 -10.39 -1.59 0.06
CA GLY A 99 -11.65 -1.41 0.79
C GLY A 99 -12.37 -2.73 1.05
N ASN A 100 -12.47 -3.59 0.04
CA ASN A 100 -13.07 -4.92 0.19
C ASN A 100 -12.33 -5.78 1.23
N GLU A 101 -11.00 -5.69 1.25
CA GLU A 101 -10.18 -6.44 2.20
C GLU A 101 -10.33 -5.92 3.63
N ILE A 102 -10.32 -4.60 3.82
CA ILE A 102 -10.54 -3.98 5.14
C ILE A 102 -11.91 -4.35 5.69
N ALA A 103 -12.93 -4.45 4.83
CA ALA A 103 -14.30 -4.78 5.23
C ALA A 103 -14.55 -6.27 5.57
N THR A 104 -13.69 -7.19 5.11
CA THR A 104 -13.96 -8.65 5.19
C THR A 104 -13.18 -9.40 6.28
N ASP A 105 -12.41 -8.71 7.11
CA ASP A 105 -11.77 -9.23 8.34
C ASP A 105 -11.02 -10.57 8.14
N GLY A 106 -9.87 -10.53 7.46
CA GLY A 106 -8.73 -11.45 7.62
C GLY A 106 -8.86 -12.91 7.18
N HIS A 107 -10.06 -13.47 6.99
CA HIS A 107 -10.24 -14.89 6.68
C HIS A 107 -10.02 -15.25 5.20
N GLY A 108 -9.86 -14.27 4.30
CA GLY A 108 -9.60 -14.49 2.88
C GLY A 108 -8.13 -14.79 2.54
N LEU A 109 -7.19 -14.64 3.48
CA LEU A 109 -5.75 -14.68 3.20
C LEU A 109 -5.16 -16.09 3.05
N SER A 110 -5.86 -17.15 3.48
CA SER A 110 -5.40 -18.54 3.25
C SER A 110 -5.85 -19.11 1.90
N THR A 111 -6.83 -18.47 1.24
CA THR A 111 -7.39 -18.90 -0.04
C THR A 111 -6.91 -18.09 -1.23
N LEU A 112 -6.32 -16.92 -1.01
CA LEU A 112 -5.76 -16.07 -2.05
C LEU A 112 -4.25 -16.33 -2.13
N GLY A 113 -3.81 -16.94 -3.22
CA GLY A 113 -2.44 -17.42 -3.43
C GLY A 113 -1.37 -16.32 -3.46
N ARG A 114 -0.13 -16.72 -3.77
CA ARG A 114 1.07 -15.87 -3.93
C ARG A 114 0.87 -14.63 -4.84
N ASP A 115 -0.18 -14.61 -5.65
CA ASP A 115 -0.42 -13.62 -6.70
C ASP A 115 -1.05 -12.30 -6.21
N TRP A 116 -1.32 -12.16 -4.91
CA TRP A 116 -2.12 -11.05 -4.35
C TRP A 116 -1.51 -10.28 -3.19
N TRP A 117 -0.27 -10.59 -2.85
CA TRP A 117 0.55 -9.59 -2.20
C TRP A 117 0.67 -8.47 -3.23
N PHE A 118 0.48 -7.21 -2.83
CA PHE A 118 0.94 -6.09 -3.64
C PHE A 118 2.46 -6.28 -3.79
N VAL A 119 2.89 -7.14 -4.73
CA VAL A 119 4.26 -7.60 -4.86
C VAL A 119 5.04 -6.34 -5.22
N GLU A 120 5.71 -5.83 -4.18
CA GLU A 120 6.49 -4.61 -4.16
C GLU A 120 5.67 -3.34 -4.46
N PRO A 121 4.91 -2.80 -3.47
CA PRO A 121 4.21 -1.52 -3.57
C PRO A 121 5.11 -0.45 -4.18
N GLU A 122 6.39 -0.45 -3.79
CA GLU A 122 7.39 0.46 -4.28
C GLU A 122 7.55 0.49 -5.81
N ARG A 123 7.64 -0.67 -6.49
CA ARG A 123 8.02 -0.68 -7.92
C ARG A 123 6.93 -0.12 -8.82
N TRP A 124 5.68 -0.47 -8.59
CA TRP A 124 4.57 0.07 -9.38
C TRP A 124 4.06 1.41 -8.84
N THR A 125 4.16 1.68 -7.53
CA THR A 125 3.85 3.01 -6.99
C THR A 125 4.81 4.04 -7.56
N ARG A 126 6.10 3.72 -7.75
CA ARG A 126 7.03 4.58 -8.49
C ARG A 126 6.56 4.85 -9.93
N ARG A 127 5.97 3.86 -10.62
CA ARG A 127 5.39 4.05 -11.97
C ARG A 127 4.20 5.01 -11.94
N LEU A 128 3.31 4.86 -10.96
CA LEU A 128 2.18 5.78 -10.77
C LEU A 128 2.66 7.20 -10.41
N LEU A 129 3.71 7.33 -9.59
CA LEU A 129 4.32 8.61 -9.25
C LEU A 129 4.93 9.28 -10.49
N ALA A 130 5.52 8.52 -11.41
CA ALA A 130 6.02 9.03 -12.69
C ALA A 130 4.92 9.59 -13.61
N CYS A 131 3.66 9.22 -13.39
CA CYS A 131 2.51 9.77 -14.12
C CYS A 131 2.04 11.12 -13.56
N ASP A 132 2.66 11.61 -12.48
CA ASP A 132 2.38 12.89 -11.83
C ASP A 132 0.89 13.12 -11.52
N LEU A 133 0.22 12.08 -11.02
CA LEU A 133 -1.21 12.10 -10.72
C LEU A 133 -1.61 13.28 -9.83
N ARG A 134 -0.77 13.67 -8.86
CA ARG A 134 -1.08 14.76 -7.93
C ARG A 134 -1.26 16.10 -8.62
N THR A 135 -0.51 16.39 -9.68
CA THR A 135 -0.63 17.67 -10.40
C THR A 135 -1.68 17.58 -11.51
N ARG A 136 -1.78 16.44 -12.19
CA ARG A 136 -2.63 16.23 -13.38
C ARG A 136 -4.10 16.07 -13.06
N LEU A 137 -4.44 15.51 -11.90
CA LEU A 137 -5.84 15.27 -11.54
C LEU A 137 -6.63 16.58 -11.38
N PRO A 138 -7.86 16.68 -11.92
CA PRO A 138 -8.76 17.79 -11.63
C PRO A 138 -8.97 17.99 -10.12
N ALA A 139 -9.21 19.22 -9.68
CA ALA A 139 -9.36 19.52 -8.25
C ALA A 139 -10.43 18.67 -7.55
N ALA A 140 -11.56 18.41 -8.23
CA ALA A 140 -12.63 17.55 -7.74
C ALA A 140 -12.16 16.10 -7.54
N ALA A 141 -11.40 15.56 -8.50
CA ALA A 141 -10.82 14.22 -8.43
C ALA A 141 -9.77 14.11 -7.32
N ARG A 142 -8.91 15.12 -7.15
CA ARG A 142 -7.95 15.17 -6.04
C ARG A 142 -8.64 15.16 -4.68
N GLY A 143 -9.73 15.91 -4.54
CA GLY A 143 -10.54 15.90 -3.33
C GLY A 143 -11.22 14.54 -3.09
N ALA A 144 -11.65 13.86 -4.16
CA ALA A 144 -12.22 12.52 -4.06
C ALA A 144 -11.17 11.47 -3.67
N LEU A 145 -9.98 11.52 -4.27
CA LEU A 145 -8.87 10.64 -3.95
C LEU A 145 -8.43 10.77 -2.49
N ASP A 146 -8.27 12.00 -2.02
CA ASP A 146 -7.92 12.27 -0.62
C ASP A 146 -8.99 11.76 0.35
N ARG A 147 -10.28 11.95 0.02
CA ARG A 147 -11.39 11.38 0.80
C ARG A 147 -11.37 9.86 0.82
N ALA A 148 -11.21 9.21 -0.34
CA ALA A 148 -11.16 7.74 -0.41
C ALA A 148 -10.04 7.18 0.47
N LEU A 149 -8.84 7.76 0.38
CA LEU A 149 -7.68 7.34 1.18
C LEU A 149 -7.88 7.57 2.68
N MET A 150 -8.50 8.69 3.08
CA MET A 150 -8.84 8.94 4.48
C MET A 150 -9.91 7.98 5.00
N VAL A 151 -10.95 7.67 4.21
CA VAL A 151 -11.98 6.68 4.60
C VAL A 151 -11.32 5.32 4.83
N LEU A 152 -10.46 4.88 3.92
CA LEU A 152 -9.74 3.62 4.07
C LEU A 152 -8.85 3.61 5.31
N ALA A 153 -8.20 4.74 5.63
CA ALA A 153 -7.35 4.84 6.82
C ALA A 153 -8.18 4.73 8.10
N ASP A 154 -9.29 5.46 8.15
CA ASP A 154 -10.24 5.43 9.27
C ASP A 154 -10.85 4.04 9.46
N GLU A 155 -11.27 3.38 8.36
CA GLU A 155 -11.81 2.02 8.41
C GLU A 155 -10.74 1.01 8.85
N ALA A 156 -9.53 1.06 8.29
CA ALA A 156 -8.44 0.18 8.68
C ALA A 156 -8.07 0.35 10.17
N LEU A 157 -8.07 1.58 10.68
CA LEU A 157 -7.86 1.87 12.10
C LEU A 157 -8.98 1.31 12.97
N ALA A 158 -10.23 1.44 12.51
CA ALA A 158 -11.42 1.01 13.25
C ALA A 158 -11.53 -0.52 13.33
N THR A 159 -11.25 -1.23 12.23
CA THR A 159 -11.28 -2.70 12.18
C THR A 159 -10.00 -3.33 12.69
N GLY A 160 -8.92 -2.56 12.76
CA GLY A 160 -7.60 -3.05 13.11
C GLY A 160 -6.95 -3.89 12.02
N SER A 161 -7.25 -3.54 10.77
CA SER A 161 -6.75 -4.22 9.59
C SER A 161 -5.22 -4.17 9.48
N VAL A 162 -4.64 -5.29 9.05
CA VAL A 162 -3.22 -5.40 8.67
C VAL A 162 -2.85 -4.53 7.46
N ARG A 163 -3.84 -4.00 6.74
CA ARG A 163 -3.67 -3.15 5.55
C ARG A 163 -3.57 -1.66 5.85
N LEU A 164 -3.50 -1.30 7.12
CA LEU A 164 -3.29 0.08 7.53
C LEU A 164 -2.00 0.66 6.93
N LEU A 165 -0.92 -0.11 6.87
CA LEU A 165 0.35 0.35 6.29
C LEU A 165 0.21 0.72 4.81
N ASP A 166 -0.40 -0.16 4.00
CA ASP A 166 -0.65 0.10 2.58
C ASP A 166 -1.46 1.39 2.39
N THR A 167 -2.45 1.61 3.25
CA THR A 167 -3.29 2.80 3.21
C THR A 167 -2.51 4.09 3.53
N LEU A 168 -1.66 4.06 4.54
CA LEU A 168 -0.80 5.19 4.92
C LEU A 168 0.20 5.54 3.80
N GLU A 169 0.73 4.52 3.12
CA GLU A 169 1.61 4.68 1.97
C GLU A 169 0.91 5.41 0.82
N TYR A 170 -0.28 4.95 0.40
CA TYR A 170 -1.02 5.65 -0.65
C TYR A 170 -1.48 7.05 -0.22
N LEU A 171 -1.87 7.22 1.04
CA LEU A 171 -2.26 8.52 1.57
C LEU A 171 -1.09 9.52 1.53
N GLY A 172 0.13 9.10 1.83
CA GLY A 172 1.30 9.97 1.75
C GLY A 172 1.85 10.16 0.33
N ALA A 173 1.72 9.15 -0.54
CA ALA A 173 2.16 9.23 -1.92
C ALA A 173 1.21 10.07 -2.79
N PHE A 174 -0.10 9.87 -2.67
CA PHE A 174 -1.11 10.45 -3.56
C PHE A 174 -2.07 11.42 -2.87
N GLY A 175 -2.31 11.23 -1.57
CA GLY A 175 -3.20 12.07 -0.76
C GLY A 175 -2.53 13.32 -0.17
N ARG A 176 -3.29 14.01 0.69
CA ARG A 176 -2.85 15.17 1.47
C ARG A 176 -3.19 15.04 2.96
N GLY A 177 -4.01 14.07 3.35
CA GLY A 177 -4.44 13.85 4.74
C GLY A 177 -3.38 13.28 5.70
N LEU A 178 -2.30 12.67 5.19
CA LEU A 178 -1.31 12.00 6.05
C LEU A 178 -0.72 12.89 7.16
N PRO A 179 -0.31 14.16 6.93
CA PRO A 179 0.19 15.03 7.99
C PRO A 179 -0.83 15.23 9.12
N ALA A 180 -2.10 15.48 8.78
CA ALA A 180 -3.17 15.68 9.76
C ALA A 180 -3.46 14.40 10.55
N LEU A 181 -3.41 13.24 9.88
CA LEU A 181 -3.56 11.93 10.54
C LEU A 181 -2.40 11.67 11.51
N VAL A 182 -1.16 11.97 11.11
CA VAL A 182 0.02 11.83 11.99
C VAL A 182 -0.08 12.78 13.19
N ASP A 183 -0.46 14.04 13.00
CA ASP A 183 -0.63 15.00 14.09
C ASP A 183 -1.72 14.53 15.06
N TRP A 184 -2.83 13.99 14.55
CA TRP A 184 -3.89 13.40 15.37
C TRP A 184 -3.38 12.18 16.15
N LEU A 185 -2.66 11.26 15.51
CA LEU A 185 -2.07 10.07 16.15
C LEU A 185 -1.11 10.46 17.28
N GLU A 186 -0.23 11.44 17.04
CA GLU A 186 0.73 11.93 18.03
C GLU A 186 0.05 12.57 19.25
N SER A 187 -1.15 13.15 19.07
CA SER A 187 -1.97 13.71 20.15
C SER A 187 -2.74 12.65 20.96
N GLN A 188 -2.87 11.41 20.45
CA GLN A 188 -3.61 10.36 21.14
C GLN A 188 -2.86 9.83 22.37
N PRO A 189 -3.56 9.24 23.36
CA PRO A 189 -2.89 8.52 24.45
C PRO A 189 -1.98 7.40 23.93
N LEU A 190 -0.87 7.14 24.63
CA LEU A 190 0.13 6.14 24.22
C LEU A 190 -0.48 4.75 23.94
N ARG A 191 -1.53 4.36 24.66
CA ARG A 191 -2.26 3.10 24.45
C ARG A 191 -2.94 3.03 23.08
N SER A 192 -3.47 4.14 22.59
CA SER A 192 -4.09 4.21 21.25
C SER A 192 -3.01 4.19 20.18
N GLN A 193 -1.93 4.97 20.37
CA GLN A 193 -0.77 4.94 19.46
C GLN A 193 -0.19 3.53 19.32
N LEU A 194 -0.10 2.79 20.42
CA LEU A 194 0.34 1.39 20.46
C LEU A 194 -0.46 0.47 19.55
N LYS A 195 -1.79 0.60 19.55
CA LYS A 195 -2.67 -0.25 18.71
C LYS A 195 -2.40 0.00 17.23
N VAL A 196 -2.29 1.26 16.84
CA VAL A 196 -1.98 1.68 15.48
C VAL A 196 -0.64 1.12 15.02
N TRP A 197 0.41 1.31 15.81
CA TRP A 197 1.74 0.82 15.45
C TRP A 197 1.85 -0.70 15.48
N ALA A 198 1.12 -1.38 16.36
CA ALA A 198 1.03 -2.85 16.34
C ALA A 198 0.38 -3.36 15.05
N GLN A 199 -0.65 -2.68 14.53
CA GLN A 199 -1.28 -3.01 13.25
C GLN A 199 -0.33 -2.76 12.07
N VAL A 200 0.35 -1.61 12.06
CA VAL A 200 1.34 -1.26 11.02
C VAL A 200 2.49 -2.27 10.99
N LEU A 201 3.08 -2.60 12.15
CA LEU A 201 4.19 -3.55 12.23
C LEU A 201 3.73 -4.99 12.01
N GLY A 202 2.56 -5.36 12.53
CA GLY A 202 1.95 -6.68 12.37
C GLY A 202 1.62 -7.00 10.91
N GLY A 203 1.05 -6.05 10.16
CA GLY A 203 0.81 -6.23 8.73
C GLY A 203 2.08 -6.49 7.93
N ARG A 204 3.21 -5.88 8.33
CA ARG A 204 4.52 -6.17 7.72
C ARG A 204 5.02 -7.58 8.06
N ALA A 205 4.84 -8.06 9.29
CA ALA A 205 5.25 -9.42 9.67
C ALA A 205 4.57 -10.51 8.83
N CYS A 206 3.35 -10.23 8.36
CA CYS A 206 2.61 -11.15 7.52
C CYS A 206 3.16 -11.22 6.08
N ALA A 207 3.92 -10.22 5.61
CA ALA A 207 4.45 -10.15 4.25
C ALA A 207 5.44 -11.30 3.91
N PRO A 208 5.44 -11.85 2.68
CA PRO A 208 6.34 -12.92 2.23
C PRO A 208 7.82 -12.61 2.48
N ASP A 209 8.21 -11.35 2.28
CA ASP A 209 9.60 -10.91 2.46
C ASP A 209 10.01 -10.81 3.94
N ALA A 210 9.07 -10.51 4.84
CA ALA A 210 9.32 -10.53 6.27
C ALA A 210 9.55 -11.97 6.77
N ARG A 211 8.83 -12.95 6.20
CA ARG A 211 9.08 -14.39 6.45
C ARG A 211 10.45 -14.85 5.92
N ALA A 212 11.07 -14.10 5.01
CA ALA A 212 12.41 -14.34 4.51
C ALA A 212 13.52 -13.60 5.31
N GLY A 213 13.18 -12.95 6.44
CA GLY A 213 14.16 -12.34 7.35
C GLY A 213 14.64 -10.92 6.98
N ARG A 214 13.97 -10.22 6.05
CA ARG A 214 14.38 -8.89 5.54
C ARG A 214 13.55 -7.71 6.10
N ALA A 215 12.83 -7.93 7.18
CA ALA A 215 11.63 -7.16 7.49
C ALA A 215 11.81 -5.65 7.82
N TRP A 216 13.00 -5.20 8.28
CA TRP A 216 13.20 -3.79 8.68
C TRP A 216 13.89 -2.90 7.65
N GLU A 217 14.88 -3.39 6.90
CA GLU A 217 15.42 -2.65 5.74
C GLU A 217 14.27 -2.24 4.81
N ASP A 218 13.23 -3.09 4.76
CA ASP A 218 12.03 -2.81 4.02
C ASP A 218 11.05 -1.82 4.66
N PHE A 219 11.02 -1.54 5.97
CA PHE A 219 10.13 -0.47 6.50
C PHE A 219 10.61 0.92 6.04
N ARG A 220 11.93 1.11 5.99
CA ARG A 220 12.54 2.28 5.36
C ARG A 220 12.30 2.31 3.85
N THR A 221 12.38 1.16 3.18
CA THR A 221 12.07 1.04 1.74
C THR A 221 10.57 1.27 1.45
N ALA A 222 9.69 0.82 2.33
CA ALA A 222 8.24 0.94 2.21
C ALA A 222 7.78 2.39 2.41
N THR A 223 8.41 3.12 3.33
CA THR A 223 8.21 4.56 3.47
C THR A 223 9.00 5.41 2.45
N HIS A 224 9.83 4.80 1.58
CA HIS A 224 10.67 5.53 0.61
C HIS A 224 9.86 6.19 -0.50
N ILE A 225 8.63 5.70 -0.77
CA ILE A 225 7.69 6.35 -1.70
C ILE A 225 7.03 7.59 -1.08
N LEU A 226 7.13 7.78 0.24
CA LEU A 226 6.62 8.95 0.92
C LEU A 226 7.61 10.12 0.81
N PRO A 227 7.12 11.37 0.89
CA PRO A 227 8.00 12.51 1.08
C PRO A 227 8.91 12.30 2.31
N ILE A 228 10.22 12.52 2.16
CA ILE A 228 11.24 12.29 3.21
C ILE A 228 10.81 12.84 4.59
N PRO A 229 10.28 14.08 4.73
CA PRO A 229 9.88 14.60 6.03
C PRO A 229 8.79 13.77 6.71
N LEU A 230 7.87 13.18 5.94
CA LEU A 230 6.77 12.35 6.44
C LEU A 230 7.27 10.94 6.77
N ALA A 231 8.10 10.35 5.91
CA ALA A 231 8.78 9.09 6.20
C ALA A 231 9.55 9.17 7.52
N ASP A 232 10.35 10.22 7.72
CA ASP A 232 11.12 10.44 8.95
C ASP A 232 10.23 10.61 10.19
N ARG A 233 9.10 11.31 10.07
CA ARG A 233 8.13 11.43 11.18
C ARG A 233 7.54 10.08 11.56
N LEU A 234 7.06 9.31 10.58
CA LEU A 234 6.50 7.97 10.81
C LEU A 234 7.55 7.01 11.42
N ASN A 235 8.77 7.01 10.85
CA ASN A 235 9.89 6.24 11.36
C ASN A 235 10.19 6.61 12.82
N ARG A 236 10.29 7.90 13.17
CA ARG A 236 10.54 8.31 14.56
C ARG A 236 9.42 7.89 15.50
N ALA A 237 8.17 7.99 15.08
CA ALA A 237 7.02 7.61 15.90
C ALA A 237 6.96 6.09 16.17
N ALA A 238 7.21 5.26 15.14
CA ALA A 238 7.33 3.81 15.27
C ALA A 238 8.52 3.37 16.14
N MET A 239 9.52 4.24 16.31
CA MET A 239 10.76 3.96 17.03
C MET A 239 10.77 4.46 18.47
N ASN A 240 9.62 4.91 19.00
CA ASN A 240 9.52 5.36 20.38
C ASN A 240 9.94 4.24 21.35
N PRO A 241 10.96 4.42 22.22
CA PRO A 241 11.40 3.39 23.17
C PRO A 241 10.29 2.86 24.10
N ARG A 242 9.29 3.70 24.39
CA ARG A 242 8.14 3.33 25.21
C ARG A 242 7.19 2.38 24.48
N LEU A 243 7.14 2.45 23.14
CA LEU A 243 6.33 1.58 22.30
C LEU A 243 6.84 0.12 22.37
N GLY A 244 8.15 -0.09 22.20
CA GLY A 244 8.76 -1.42 22.30
C GLY A 244 8.52 -2.12 23.64
N ALA A 245 8.71 -1.40 24.75
CA ALA A 245 8.46 -1.93 26.09
C ALA A 245 6.99 -2.31 26.32
N LEU A 246 6.05 -1.63 25.65
CA LEU A 246 4.63 -1.88 25.78
C LEU A 246 4.14 -2.99 24.83
N LEU A 247 4.73 -3.13 23.64
CA LEU A 247 4.52 -4.29 22.75
C LEU A 247 4.97 -5.59 23.41
N PHE A 248 6.16 -5.59 24.03
CA PHE A 248 6.65 -6.74 24.80
C PHE A 248 5.69 -7.14 25.92
N ARG A 249 5.20 -6.16 26.69
CA ARG A 249 4.21 -6.42 27.75
C ARG A 249 2.88 -6.92 27.19
N ALA A 250 2.42 -6.40 26.06
CA ALA A 250 1.20 -6.87 25.41
C ALA A 250 1.35 -8.34 24.97
N ALA A 251 2.46 -8.69 24.31
CA ALA A 251 2.78 -10.06 23.94
C ALA A 251 2.72 -11.04 25.14
N LEU A 252 3.21 -10.63 26.31
CA LEU A 252 3.20 -11.46 27.51
C LEU A 252 1.82 -11.59 28.19
N VAL A 253 0.89 -10.66 27.95
CA VAL A 253 -0.37 -10.54 28.70
C VAL A 253 -1.59 -10.94 27.85
N LEU A 254 -1.50 -10.85 26.53
CA LEU A 254 -2.56 -11.27 25.62
C LEU A 254 -2.80 -12.78 25.75
N ARG A 255 -4.08 -13.13 25.93
CA ARG A 255 -4.52 -14.51 26.16
C ARG A 255 -5.01 -15.18 24.87
N ASP A 256 -5.44 -14.38 23.90
CA ASP A 256 -5.83 -14.87 22.59
C ASP A 256 -4.55 -15.12 21.76
N PRO A 257 -4.41 -16.31 21.14
CA PRO A 257 -3.22 -16.67 20.37
C PRO A 257 -2.92 -15.68 19.24
N SER A 258 -3.94 -15.24 18.50
CA SER A 258 -3.77 -14.35 17.34
C SER A 258 -3.22 -12.97 17.71
N GLY A 259 -3.76 -12.32 18.74
CA GLY A 259 -3.29 -11.03 19.22
C GLY A 259 -1.91 -11.14 19.88
N ARG A 260 -1.63 -12.25 20.56
CA ARG A 260 -0.31 -12.54 21.11
C ARG A 260 0.74 -12.70 20.01
N ASP A 261 0.48 -13.52 18.99
CA ASP A 261 1.40 -13.73 17.86
C ASP A 261 1.67 -12.41 17.12
N LEU A 262 0.64 -11.59 16.89
CA LEU A 262 0.77 -10.27 16.29
C LEU A 262 1.66 -9.34 17.13
N ALA A 263 1.48 -9.34 18.45
CA ALA A 263 2.27 -8.51 19.37
C ALA A 263 3.72 -9.00 19.50
N GLU A 264 3.95 -10.32 19.53
CA GLU A 264 5.29 -10.92 19.53
C GLU A 264 6.03 -10.60 18.23
N CYS A 265 5.38 -10.78 17.07
CA CYS A 265 5.92 -10.39 15.77
C CYS A 265 6.22 -8.89 15.70
N ALA A 266 5.29 -8.03 16.12
CA ALA A 266 5.50 -6.57 16.13
C ALA A 266 6.66 -6.16 17.06
N TYR A 267 6.79 -6.81 18.23
CA TYR A 267 7.90 -6.58 19.15
C TYR A 267 9.24 -7.02 18.55
N MET A 268 9.33 -8.23 18.00
CA MET A 268 10.54 -8.74 17.35
C MET A 268 10.98 -7.86 16.19
N LEU A 269 10.02 -7.39 15.38
CA LEU A 269 10.29 -6.42 14.33
C LEU A 269 10.86 -5.14 14.92
N TRP A 270 10.19 -4.55 15.92
CA TRP A 270 10.66 -3.33 16.58
C TRP A 270 12.06 -3.47 17.20
N GLU A 271 12.37 -4.58 17.87
CA GLU A 271 13.68 -4.83 18.48
C GLU A 271 14.79 -4.91 17.43
N ASN A 272 14.56 -5.68 16.36
CA ASN A 272 15.46 -5.76 15.20
C ASN A 272 15.63 -4.39 14.52
N SER A 273 14.58 -3.57 14.54
CA SER A 273 14.57 -2.21 13.99
C SER A 273 15.49 -1.25 14.74
N VAL A 274 15.41 -1.28 16.08
CA VAL A 274 16.30 -0.50 16.96
C VAL A 274 17.74 -0.97 16.80
N ALA A 275 17.97 -2.28 16.70
CA ALA A 275 19.30 -2.84 16.54
C ALA A 275 19.97 -2.41 15.22
N ALA A 276 19.25 -2.49 14.09
CA ALA A 276 19.77 -2.14 12.77
C ALA A 276 20.20 -0.67 12.64
N MET A 277 19.59 0.26 13.38
CA MET A 277 19.94 1.69 13.34
C MET A 277 20.98 2.11 14.39
N ARG A 278 21.27 1.26 15.38
CA ARG A 278 22.41 1.43 16.28
C ARG A 278 23.72 1.04 15.61
N LEU A 279 23.66 0.31 14.50
CA LEU A 279 24.80 0.08 13.63
C LEU A 279 25.08 1.38 12.86
N PRO A 280 26.30 1.92 12.90
CA PRO A 280 26.64 3.10 12.11
C PRO A 280 26.36 2.80 10.63
N ALA A 281 25.72 3.75 9.95
CA ALA A 281 25.54 3.67 8.50
C ALA A 281 26.91 3.40 7.88
N ASP A 282 27.07 2.24 7.23
CA ASP A 282 28.30 1.91 6.52
C ASP A 282 28.56 3.02 5.49
N PRO A 283 29.67 3.77 5.58
CA PRO A 283 29.94 4.90 4.69
C PRO A 283 30.25 4.50 3.24
N ARG A 284 29.93 3.26 2.83
CA ARG A 284 30.26 2.67 1.52
C ARG A 284 29.06 2.23 0.69
N ARG A 285 27.84 2.72 0.97
CA ARG A 285 26.68 2.56 0.07
C ARG A 285 26.16 3.90 -0.42
#